data_AF-A0A970Y9V6-F1
#
_entry.id   AF-A0A970Y9V6-F1
#
_cell.length_a   1.000
_cell.length_b   1.000
_cell.length_c   1.000
_cell.angle_alpha   90.00
_cell.angle_beta   90.00
_cell.angle_gamma   90.00
#
_symmetry.space_group_name_H-M   'P 1'
#
loop_
_entity.id
_entity.type
_entity.pdbx_description
1 polymer ?
#
loop_
_entity_poly.entity_id
_entity_poly.type
_entity_poly.pdbx_seq_one_letter_code
_entity_poly.pdbx_strand_id
1 'polypeptide(L)'
;CRLAAETGFKGPVVIVTHAYGSRVPGENALKKECRDEMISHGAVLVTAAHALSGAERAMSTQFKGIYPLEIIANTLRMLSQGVKVVVEIGSMALDAGAVPYGVPVVALGGTGRGLDTAVLMHPAHANRIFETKIHEILCMPY
;
A
#
# COMPACT_ATOMS: atom_id res chain seq x y z
N CYS A 1 -9.11 2.05 -11.45
CA CYS A 1 -8.94 2.23 -12.90
C CYS A 1 -10.11 2.97 -13.54
N ARG A 2 -11.37 2.49 -13.42
CA ARG A 2 -12.53 3.16 -14.02
C ARG A 2 -12.60 4.65 -13.71
N LEU A 3 -12.53 5.03 -12.43
CA LEU A 3 -12.55 6.44 -12.03
C LEU A 3 -11.40 7.26 -12.66
N ALA A 4 -10.19 6.71 -12.77
CA ALA A 4 -9.07 7.40 -13.40
C ALA A 4 -9.30 7.60 -14.91
N ALA A 5 -9.92 6.61 -15.58
CA ALA A 5 -10.31 6.72 -16.98
C ALA A 5 -11.43 7.74 -17.17
N GLU A 6 -12.44 7.73 -16.29
CA GLU A 6 -13.58 8.66 -16.30
C GLU A 6 -13.15 10.12 -16.05
N THR A 7 -12.17 10.35 -15.17
CA THR A 7 -11.65 11.70 -14.89
C THR A 7 -10.63 12.17 -15.93
N GLY A 8 -10.27 11.33 -16.91
CA GLY A 8 -9.27 11.65 -17.93
C GLY A 8 -7.84 11.73 -17.40
N PHE A 9 -7.55 11.09 -16.27
CA PHE A 9 -6.20 11.04 -15.72
C PHE A 9 -5.28 10.23 -16.65
N LYS A 10 -4.18 10.85 -17.09
CA LYS A 10 -3.23 10.25 -18.05
C LYS A 10 -1.94 9.73 -17.41
N GLY A 11 -1.78 9.91 -16.09
CA GLY A 11 -0.59 9.45 -15.39
C GLY A 11 -0.59 7.93 -15.15
N PRO A 12 0.56 7.35 -14.79
CA PRO A 12 0.64 5.95 -14.43
C PRO A 12 -0.19 5.67 -13.16
N VAL A 13 -0.89 4.54 -13.14
CA VAL A 13 -1.65 4.06 -11.98
C VAL A 13 -1.05 2.74 -11.52
N VAL A 14 -0.58 2.71 -10.27
CA VAL A 14 -0.09 1.50 -9.61
C VAL A 14 -1.10 1.06 -8.56
N ILE A 15 -1.54 -0.20 -8.64
CA ILE A 15 -2.48 -0.80 -7.70
C ILE A 15 -1.74 -1.86 -6.88
N VAL A 16 -1.65 -1.62 -5.58
CA VAL A 16 -1.08 -2.58 -4.63
C VAL A 16 -2.20 -3.37 -3.98
N THR A 17 -2.12 -4.70 -4.03
CA THR A 17 -3.14 -5.61 -3.52
C THR A 17 -2.62 -6.39 -2.32
N HIS A 18 -3.53 -6.98 -1.53
CA HIS A 18 -3.13 -7.95 -0.52
C HIS A 18 -2.31 -9.09 -1.11
N ALA A 19 -1.40 -9.64 -0.30
CA ALA A 19 -0.64 -10.84 -0.64
C ALA A 19 -1.56 -12.05 -0.91
N TYR A 20 -1.08 -12.97 -1.74
CA TYR A 20 -1.61 -14.33 -1.75
C TYR A 20 -1.44 -14.96 -0.36
N GLY A 21 -2.43 -15.72 0.10
CA GLY A 21 -2.39 -16.32 1.44
C GLY A 21 -2.81 -15.39 2.57
N SER A 22 -3.14 -14.12 2.31
CA SER A 22 -3.52 -13.14 3.35
C SER A 22 -4.79 -13.51 4.14
N ARG A 23 -5.70 -14.29 3.54
CA ARG A 23 -6.91 -14.82 4.18
C ARG A 23 -7.00 -16.33 4.08
N VAL A 24 -6.77 -16.85 2.87
CA VAL A 24 -6.81 -18.29 2.56
C VAL A 24 -5.51 -18.64 1.85
N PRO A 25 -4.77 -19.68 2.29
CA PRO A 25 -3.54 -20.12 1.63
C PRO A 25 -3.72 -20.35 0.12
N GLY A 26 -2.81 -19.82 -0.69
CA GLY A 26 -2.84 -19.98 -2.15
C GLY A 26 -3.80 -19.06 -2.89
N GLU A 27 -4.64 -18.28 -2.19
CA GLU A 27 -5.62 -17.39 -2.82
C GLU A 27 -5.31 -15.91 -2.64
N ASN A 28 -5.78 -15.08 -3.58
CA ASN A 28 -5.77 -13.63 -3.47
C ASN A 28 -7.20 -13.09 -3.30
N ALA A 29 -7.36 -12.06 -2.48
CA ALA A 29 -8.66 -11.41 -2.31
C ALA A 29 -9.15 -10.68 -3.57
N LEU A 30 -8.23 -10.23 -4.45
CA LEU A 30 -8.57 -9.66 -5.75
C LEU A 30 -8.86 -10.79 -6.75
N LYS A 31 -10.11 -10.85 -7.22
CA LYS A 31 -10.55 -11.81 -8.24
C LYS A 31 -9.80 -11.61 -9.56
N LYS A 32 -9.63 -12.70 -10.32
CA LYS A 32 -8.92 -12.70 -11.60
C LYS A 32 -9.57 -11.75 -12.60
N GLU A 33 -10.89 -11.71 -12.67
CA GLU A 33 -11.64 -10.86 -13.60
C GLU A 33 -11.38 -9.38 -13.33
N CYS A 34 -11.37 -8.97 -12.05
CA CYS A 34 -11.05 -7.61 -11.64
C CYS A 34 -9.57 -7.26 -11.91
N ARG A 35 -8.67 -8.23 -11.71
CA ARG A 35 -7.24 -8.08 -12.04
C ARG A 35 -7.06 -7.81 -13.53
N ASP A 36 -7.63 -8.66 -14.38
CA ASP A 36 -7.51 -8.56 -15.84
C ASP A 36 -8.12 -7.25 -16.34
N GLU A 37 -9.25 -6.82 -15.76
CA GLU A 37 -9.86 -5.54 -16.06
C GLU A 37 -8.95 -4.36 -15.68
N MET A 38 -8.31 -4.38 -14.50
CA MET A 38 -7.42 -3.28 -14.11
C MET A 38 -6.21 -3.16 -15.03
N ILE A 39 -5.64 -4.31 -15.44
CA ILE A 39 -4.51 -4.36 -16.38
C ILE A 39 -4.92 -3.88 -17.77
N SER A 40 -6.10 -4.25 -18.26
CA SER A 40 -6.58 -3.80 -19.58
C SER A 40 -6.77 -2.28 -19.66
N HIS A 41 -6.98 -1.62 -18.51
CA HIS A 41 -7.00 -0.16 -18.39
C HIS A 41 -5.61 0.47 -18.14
N GLY A 42 -4.53 -0.29 -18.29
CA GLY A 42 -3.15 0.21 -18.21
C GLY A 42 -2.59 0.35 -16.79
N ALA A 43 -3.27 -0.18 -15.76
CA ALA A 43 -2.70 -0.16 -14.41
C ALA A 43 -1.64 -1.25 -14.23
N VAL A 44 -0.58 -0.90 -13.48
CA VAL A 44 0.42 -1.85 -13.00
C VAL A 44 -0.05 -2.42 -11.68
N LEU A 45 -0.07 -3.75 -11.52
CA LEU A 45 -0.44 -4.39 -10.27
C LEU A 45 0.77 -4.90 -9.52
N VAL A 46 0.81 -4.61 -8.22
CA VAL A 46 1.80 -5.14 -7.28
C VAL A 46 1.08 -6.01 -6.26
N THR A 47 1.49 -7.28 -6.17
CA THR A 47 0.96 -8.24 -5.19
C THR A 47 2.14 -8.86 -4.46
N ALA A 48 2.33 -8.48 -3.19
CA ALA A 48 3.47 -8.92 -2.38
C ALA A 48 3.12 -8.94 -0.89
N ALA A 49 4.02 -9.44 -0.06
CA ALA A 49 3.90 -9.34 1.39
C ALA A 49 3.86 -7.87 1.84
N HIS A 50 3.09 -7.59 2.88
CA HIS A 50 2.94 -6.24 3.42
C HIS A 50 4.24 -5.76 4.09
N ALA A 51 4.78 -4.63 3.63
CA ALA A 51 6.08 -4.12 4.09
C ALA A 51 6.13 -3.76 5.60
N LEU A 52 5.01 -3.36 6.21
CA LEU A 52 4.93 -2.99 7.64
C LEU A 52 4.35 -4.12 8.52
N SER A 53 4.49 -5.37 8.07
CA SER A 53 4.26 -6.52 8.95
C SER A 53 5.06 -7.76 8.54
N GLY A 54 5.11 -8.07 7.24
CA GLY A 54 5.89 -9.17 6.67
C GLY A 54 5.81 -10.47 7.49
N ALA A 55 6.97 -11.09 7.71
CA ALA A 55 7.11 -12.29 8.52
C ALA A 55 6.89 -12.05 10.03
N GLU A 56 7.08 -10.81 10.53
CA GLU A 56 6.82 -10.50 11.94
C GLU A 56 5.35 -10.74 12.32
N ARG A 57 4.42 -10.68 11.36
CA ARG A 57 3.02 -11.06 11.56
C ARG A 57 2.86 -12.50 12.08
N ALA A 58 3.71 -13.43 11.64
CA ALA A 58 3.68 -14.80 12.14
C ALA A 58 4.12 -14.85 13.61
N MET A 59 5.11 -14.04 13.97
CA MET A 59 5.63 -13.95 15.34
C MET A 59 4.61 -13.31 16.29
N SER A 60 3.94 -12.22 15.88
CA SER A 60 2.88 -11.60 16.68
C SER A 60 1.67 -12.53 16.86
N THR A 61 1.31 -13.30 15.82
CA THR A 61 0.21 -14.27 15.91
C THR A 61 0.54 -15.44 16.84
N GLN A 62 1.76 -15.98 16.76
CA GLN A 62 2.20 -17.14 17.54
C GLN A 62 2.50 -16.79 18.99
N PHE A 63 3.29 -15.75 19.21
CA PHE A 63 3.85 -15.41 20.52
C PHE A 63 3.10 -14.29 21.23
N LYS A 64 2.08 -13.70 20.59
CA LYS A 64 1.23 -12.62 21.15
C LYS A 64 2.01 -11.38 21.61
N GLY A 65 3.15 -11.11 21.00
CA GLY A 65 3.99 -9.94 21.25
C GLY A 65 3.78 -8.79 20.26
N ILE A 66 4.50 -7.70 20.47
CA ILE A 66 4.58 -6.54 19.57
C ILE A 66 6.00 -6.48 18.99
N TYR A 67 6.12 -6.30 17.68
CA TYR A 67 7.39 -6.37 16.94
C TYR A 67 7.65 -5.05 16.19
N PRO A 68 8.92 -4.72 15.87
CA PRO A 68 9.30 -3.42 15.33
C PRO A 68 8.48 -2.92 14.13
N LEU A 69 8.18 -3.76 13.14
CA LEU A 69 7.38 -3.33 11.98
C LEU A 69 5.94 -2.99 12.40
N GLU A 70 5.36 -3.77 13.31
CA GLU A 70 4.04 -3.49 13.84
C GLU A 70 4.01 -2.25 14.74
N ILE A 71 5.12 -1.92 15.44
CA ILE A 71 5.25 -0.64 16.15
C ILE A 71 5.15 0.52 15.17
N ILE A 72 5.95 0.51 14.09
CA ILE A 72 5.89 1.54 13.04
C ILE A 72 4.48 1.66 12.47
N ALA A 73 3.85 0.53 12.13
CA ALA A 73 2.50 0.50 11.60
C ALA A 73 1.49 1.12 12.58
N ASN A 74 1.58 0.78 13.87
CA ASN A 74 0.66 1.30 14.88
C ASN A 74 0.91 2.77 15.20
N THR A 75 2.16 3.25 15.15
CA THR A 75 2.46 4.69 15.23
C THR A 75 1.82 5.46 14.08
N LEU A 76 1.92 4.98 12.83
CA LEU A 76 1.26 5.62 11.69
C LEU A 76 -0.27 5.59 11.80
N ARG A 77 -0.84 4.53 12.38
CA ARG A 77 -2.28 4.41 12.65
C ARG A 77 -2.81 5.44 13.65
N MET A 78 -1.94 6.07 14.45
CA MET A 78 -2.35 7.20 15.29
C MET A 78 -2.82 8.40 14.47
N LEU A 79 -2.35 8.52 13.21
CA LEU A 79 -2.85 9.52 12.27
C LEU A 79 -4.13 9.02 11.58
N SER A 80 -4.05 7.87 10.91
CA SER A 80 -5.22 7.12 10.41
C SER A 80 -4.80 5.72 9.95
N GLN A 81 -5.75 4.79 9.78
CA GLN A 81 -5.46 3.50 9.15
C GLN A 81 -4.91 3.69 7.73
N GLY A 82 -5.46 4.64 6.98
CA GLY A 82 -5.02 4.97 5.63
C GLY A 82 -3.59 5.51 5.57
N VAL A 83 -3.14 6.31 6.55
CA VAL A 83 -1.76 6.84 6.58
C VAL A 83 -0.74 5.70 6.70
N LYS A 84 -1.01 4.70 7.54
CA LYS A 84 -0.21 3.48 7.59
C LYS A 84 -0.19 2.78 6.23
N VAL A 85 -1.36 2.61 5.61
CA VAL A 85 -1.50 1.90 4.34
C VAL A 85 -0.70 2.58 3.24
N VAL A 86 -0.78 3.90 3.08
CA VAL A 86 -0.07 4.62 2.01
C VAL A 86 1.45 4.50 2.12
N VAL A 87 2.00 4.56 3.34
CA VAL A 87 3.44 4.35 3.57
C VAL A 87 3.86 2.91 3.21
N GLU A 88 3.06 1.93 3.60
CA GLU A 88 3.31 0.51 3.31
C GLU A 88 3.29 0.22 1.80
N ILE A 89 2.21 0.62 1.11
CA ILE A 89 2.05 0.33 -0.31
C ILE A 89 3.02 1.15 -1.18
N GLY A 90 3.42 2.35 -0.75
CA GLY A 90 4.43 3.13 -1.46
C GLY A 90 5.78 2.42 -1.48
N SER A 91 6.17 1.83 -0.34
CA SER A 91 7.40 1.04 -0.23
C SER A 91 7.30 -0.25 -1.05
N MET A 92 6.17 -0.95 -0.99
CA MET A 92 5.93 -2.15 -1.81
C MET A 92 5.98 -1.86 -3.32
N ALA A 93 5.39 -0.75 -3.75
CA ALA A 93 5.39 -0.33 -5.15
C ALA A 93 6.81 0.01 -5.63
N LEU A 94 7.59 0.69 -4.79
CA LEU A 94 8.97 1.05 -5.09
C LEU A 94 9.89 -0.18 -5.13
N ASP A 95 9.75 -1.11 -4.18
CA ASP A 95 10.51 -2.37 -4.15
C ASP A 95 10.21 -3.25 -5.37
N ALA A 96 8.98 -3.19 -5.90
CA ALA A 96 8.59 -3.89 -7.13
C ALA A 96 9.06 -3.19 -8.42
N GLY A 97 9.70 -2.01 -8.33
CA GLY A 97 10.07 -1.20 -9.48
C GLY A 97 8.87 -0.60 -10.23
N ALA A 98 7.69 -0.56 -9.61
CA ALA A 98 6.46 -0.07 -10.23
C ALA A 98 6.35 1.47 -10.19
N VAL A 99 7.11 2.12 -9.31
CA VAL A 99 7.27 3.58 -9.26
C VAL A 99 8.75 3.96 -9.30
N PRO A 100 9.11 5.10 -9.92
CA PRO A 100 10.51 5.52 -10.00
C PRO A 100 11.06 5.98 -8.64
N TYR A 101 12.31 5.60 -8.35
CA TYR A 101 13.04 6.06 -7.16
C TYR A 101 13.28 7.58 -7.22
N GLY A 102 13.13 8.25 -6.07
CA GLY A 102 13.43 9.69 -5.94
C GLY A 102 12.37 10.62 -6.56
N VAL A 103 11.23 10.09 -7.01
CA VAL A 103 10.13 10.87 -7.57
C VAL A 103 8.94 10.85 -6.60
N PRO A 104 8.29 11.99 -6.33
CA PRO A 104 7.16 12.01 -5.41
C PRO A 104 5.94 11.35 -6.04
N VAL A 105 5.15 10.67 -5.21
CA VAL A 105 3.91 10.00 -5.60
C VAL A 105 2.75 10.48 -4.75
N VAL A 106 1.55 10.47 -5.32
CA VAL A 106 0.31 10.56 -4.54
C VAL A 106 -0.15 9.13 -4.24
N ALA A 107 -0.03 8.73 -2.98
CA ALA A 107 -0.45 7.42 -2.50
C ALA A 107 -1.84 7.51 -1.88
N LEU A 108 -2.70 6.55 -2.22
CA LEU A 108 -4.09 6.49 -1.77
C LEU A 108 -4.31 5.22 -0.94
N GLY A 109 -4.93 5.37 0.22
CA GLY A 109 -5.22 4.29 1.16
C GLY A 109 -6.56 4.48 1.85
N GLY A 110 -6.97 3.51 2.67
CA GLY A 110 -8.26 3.59 3.34
C GLY A 110 -8.42 2.67 4.55
N THR A 111 -9.54 2.82 5.23
CA THR A 111 -9.91 2.06 6.42
C THR A 111 -10.89 0.94 6.09
N GLY A 112 -10.46 -0.31 6.20
CA GLY A 112 -11.31 -1.48 6.00
C GLY A 112 -11.70 -1.74 4.54
N ARG A 113 -12.41 -0.80 3.90
CA ARG A 113 -12.79 -0.79 2.47
C ARG A 113 -12.82 0.62 1.93
N GLY A 114 -12.53 0.77 0.64
CA GLY A 114 -12.50 2.07 -0.03
C GLY A 114 -11.20 2.83 0.22
N LEU A 115 -11.21 4.12 -0.14
CA LEU A 115 -10.10 5.04 0.00
C LEU A 115 -10.61 6.26 0.77
N ASP A 116 -9.95 6.59 1.88
CA ASP A 116 -10.29 7.74 2.74
C ASP A 116 -9.09 8.63 3.05
N THR A 117 -7.89 8.22 2.60
CA THR A 117 -6.63 8.89 2.90
C THR A 117 -5.82 9.05 1.61
N ALA A 118 -5.30 10.26 1.39
CA ALA A 118 -4.43 10.59 0.26
C ALA A 118 -3.21 11.39 0.74
N VAL A 119 -2.02 10.99 0.33
CA VAL A 119 -0.76 11.55 0.80
C VAL A 119 0.21 11.76 -0.36
N LEU A 120 0.80 12.96 -0.46
CA LEU A 120 1.95 13.24 -1.32
C LEU A 120 3.23 12.88 -0.56
N MET A 121 4.06 11.99 -1.12
CA MET A 121 5.26 11.50 -0.43
C MET A 121 6.37 11.02 -1.39
N HIS A 122 7.61 11.00 -0.90
CA HIS A 122 8.68 10.17 -1.46
C HIS A 122 8.72 8.83 -0.71
N PRO A 123 8.33 7.70 -1.33
CA PRO A 123 8.53 6.40 -0.73
C PRO A 123 10.03 6.05 -0.68
N ALA A 124 10.42 5.27 0.32
CA ALA A 124 11.71 4.59 0.36
C ALA A 124 11.53 3.08 0.22
N HIS A 125 12.60 2.39 -0.14
CA HIS A 125 12.63 0.92 -0.14
C HIS A 125 12.34 0.38 1.25
N ALA A 126 11.74 -0.82 1.38
CA ALA A 126 11.39 -1.36 2.69
C ALA A 126 12.62 -1.55 3.60
N ASN A 127 13.78 -1.86 3.04
CA ASN A 127 15.05 -1.96 3.78
C ASN A 127 15.60 -0.61 4.28
N ARG A 128 14.99 0.50 3.87
CA ARG A 128 15.30 1.88 4.24
C ARG A 128 14.03 2.64 4.59
N ILE A 129 13.04 1.97 5.19
CA ILE A 129 11.68 2.50 5.38
C ILE A 129 11.63 3.88 6.03
N PHE A 130 12.55 4.18 6.96
CA PHE A 130 12.65 5.46 7.66
C PHE A 130 13.13 6.63 6.79
N GLU A 131 13.63 6.37 5.58
CA GLU A 131 13.94 7.39 4.59
C GLU A 131 12.69 7.91 3.87
N THR A 132 11.52 7.26 4.02
CA THR A 132 10.24 7.72 3.47
C THR A 132 9.93 9.12 3.98
N LYS A 133 9.58 10.04 3.06
CA LYS A 133 9.22 11.43 3.39
C LYS A 133 7.78 11.70 3.01
N ILE A 134 6.94 11.91 4.03
CA ILE A 134 5.58 12.44 3.86
C ILE A 134 5.70 13.96 3.68
N HIS A 135 5.24 14.48 2.55
CA HIS A 135 5.27 15.93 2.27
C HIS A 135 3.99 16.60 2.71
N GLU A 136 2.86 16.01 2.33
CA GLU A 136 1.55 16.60 2.55
C GLU A 136 0.50 15.50 2.69
N ILE A 137 -0.38 15.63 3.69
CA ILE A 137 -1.58 14.81 3.84
C ILE A 137 -2.73 15.59 3.21
N LEU A 138 -3.19 15.14 2.04
CA LEU A 138 -4.24 15.80 1.26
C LEU A 138 -5.62 15.58 1.88
N CYS A 139 -5.87 14.38 2.38
CA CYS A 139 -7.04 14.05 3.18
C CYS A 139 -6.77 12.82 4.06
N MET A 140 -7.45 12.75 5.20
CA MET A 140 -7.54 11.57 6.06
C MET A 140 -8.78 11.72 6.97
N PRO A 141 -9.37 10.62 7.47
CA PRO A 141 -10.41 10.70 8.50
C PRO A 141 -9.83 11.24 9.82
N TYR A 142 -10.64 12.03 10.54
CA TYR A 142 -10.35 12.56 11.88
C TYR A 142 -10.64 11.56 12.99
#